data_AF-A0A426QL15-F1
#
_entry.id   AF-A0A426QL15-F1
#
_cell.length_a   1.000
_cell.length_b   1.000
_cell.length_c   1.000
_cell.angle_alpha   90.00
_cell.angle_beta   90.00
_cell.angle_gamma   90.00
#
_symmetry.space_group_name_H-M   'P 1'
#
loop_
_entity.id
_entity.type
_entity.pdbx_description
1 polymer ?
#
loop_
_entity_poly.entity_id
_entity_poly.type
_entity_poly.pdbx_seq_one_letter_code
_entity_poly.pdbx_strand_id
1 'polypeptide(L)'
;MTKYDPSEALQQLQEKLVQQQAAHERNPNFRCQGPQYANRCETWARRDLWTLLEAANLLCGTDPERPVNPNGEEHQALNRRIQEVRILLERADIPKQGMLKKQLPAKTVMHWAKKKGLDLPSDLLSAMGHKPVEDKPVHGNALKNAEKRQAVLGAAVAALVKYPAQCKDRGGKPTGRQIATVLEQHQANLFPEGLAPFSVRTMADLINTYLPK
;
A
#
# COMPACT_ATOMS: atom_id res chain seq x y z
N MET A 1 -20.37 -17.10 -27.16
CA MET A 1 -20.00 -17.79 -25.90
C MET A 1 -18.50 -17.62 -25.69
N THR A 2 -18.09 -16.57 -24.98
CA THR A 2 -16.69 -16.36 -24.59
C THR A 2 -16.35 -17.32 -23.46
N LYS A 3 -15.42 -18.24 -23.72
CA LYS A 3 -14.89 -19.17 -22.72
C LYS A 3 -14.18 -18.34 -21.66
N TYR A 4 -14.70 -18.35 -20.45
CA TYR A 4 -14.07 -17.74 -19.29
C TYR A 4 -12.88 -18.61 -18.88
N ASP A 5 -11.66 -18.09 -19.04
CA ASP A 5 -10.43 -18.82 -18.74
C ASP A 5 -10.00 -18.53 -17.29
N PRO A 6 -10.14 -19.50 -16.36
CA PRO A 6 -9.81 -19.30 -14.95
C PRO A 6 -8.32 -18.98 -14.71
N SER A 7 -7.45 -19.26 -15.69
CA SER A 7 -6.03 -18.88 -15.68
C SER A 7 -5.85 -17.35 -15.66
N GLU A 8 -6.65 -16.62 -16.45
CA GLU A 8 -6.50 -15.17 -16.61
C GLU A 8 -6.91 -14.41 -15.32
N ALA A 9 -7.96 -14.88 -14.64
CA ALA A 9 -8.39 -14.33 -13.36
C ALA A 9 -7.37 -14.60 -12.23
N LEU A 10 -6.72 -15.77 -12.25
CA LEU A 10 -5.62 -16.10 -11.32
C LEU A 10 -4.41 -15.19 -11.54
N GLN A 11 -4.04 -14.96 -12.80
CA GLN A 11 -2.91 -14.11 -13.18
C GLN A 11 -3.11 -12.65 -12.72
N GLN A 12 -4.28 -12.08 -12.93
CA GLN A 12 -4.60 -10.71 -12.51
C GLN A 12 -4.59 -10.53 -10.98
N LEU A 13 -4.97 -11.56 -10.24
CA LEU A 13 -5.01 -11.53 -8.77
C LEU A 13 -3.59 -11.66 -8.19
N GLN A 14 -2.75 -12.47 -8.82
CA GLN A 14 -1.35 -12.63 -8.47
C GLN A 14 -0.54 -11.36 -8.80
N GLU A 15 -0.78 -10.73 -9.95
CA GLU A 15 -0.16 -9.44 -10.31
C GLU A 15 -0.51 -8.32 -9.33
N LYS A 16 -1.76 -8.24 -8.86
CA LYS A 16 -2.15 -7.23 -7.87
C LYS A 16 -1.46 -7.43 -6.51
N LEU A 17 -1.29 -8.68 -6.08
CA LEU A 17 -0.58 -8.98 -4.82
C LEU A 17 0.91 -8.64 -4.93
N VAL A 18 1.54 -8.97 -6.06
CA VAL A 18 2.94 -8.61 -6.34
C VAL A 18 3.11 -7.09 -6.43
N GLN A 19 2.17 -6.37 -7.06
CA GLN A 19 2.21 -4.91 -7.12
C GLN A 19 2.05 -4.25 -5.74
N GLN A 20 1.22 -4.81 -4.85
CA GLN A 20 1.07 -4.32 -3.49
C GLN A 20 2.30 -4.61 -2.62
N GLN A 21 2.91 -5.79 -2.75
CA GLN A 21 4.16 -6.12 -2.08
C GLN A 21 5.33 -5.26 -2.59
N ALA A 22 5.44 -5.09 -3.91
CA ALA A 22 6.43 -4.21 -4.51
C ALA A 22 6.21 -2.73 -4.13
N ALA A 23 4.96 -2.27 -3.97
CA ALA A 23 4.67 -0.93 -3.46
C ALA A 23 5.14 -0.75 -2.01
N HIS A 24 5.06 -1.79 -1.19
CA HIS A 24 5.53 -1.79 0.19
C HIS A 24 7.06 -1.89 0.32
N GLU A 25 7.75 -2.36 -0.73
CA GLU A 25 9.22 -2.47 -0.83
C GLU A 25 9.88 -1.30 -1.58
N ARG A 26 9.11 -0.33 -2.10
CA ARG A 26 9.54 0.60 -3.17
C ARG A 26 10.37 1.83 -2.76
N ASN A 27 10.77 2.00 -1.50
CA ASN A 27 11.74 3.05 -1.17
C ASN A 27 12.92 2.51 -0.35
N PRO A 28 13.93 1.89 -1.02
CA PRO A 28 15.11 1.34 -0.37
C PRO A 28 15.92 2.39 0.42
N ASN A 29 15.74 3.68 0.16
CA ASN A 29 16.47 4.75 0.82
C ASN A 29 16.06 4.99 2.29
N PHE A 30 14.86 4.59 2.70
CA PHE A 30 14.46 4.70 4.12
C PHE A 30 15.20 3.70 5.02
N ARG A 31 15.72 2.60 4.46
CA ARG A 31 16.35 1.52 5.23
C ARG A 31 17.83 1.76 5.53
N CYS A 32 18.53 2.56 4.73
CA CYS A 32 20.00 2.64 4.79
C CYS A 32 20.55 3.55 5.91
N GLN A 33 19.72 4.33 6.63
CA GLN A 33 20.19 5.28 7.66
C GLN A 33 19.31 5.31 8.94
N GLY A 34 18.67 4.18 9.27
CA GLY A 34 17.59 4.05 10.27
C GLY A 34 17.60 5.04 11.46
N PRO A 35 18.57 4.99 12.40
CA PRO A 35 18.53 5.86 13.58
C PRO A 35 18.90 7.33 13.29
N GLN A 36 19.81 7.56 12.34
CA GLN A 36 20.29 8.91 12.01
C GLN A 36 19.23 9.71 11.25
N TYR A 37 18.48 9.05 10.38
CA TYR A 37 17.40 9.67 9.63
C TYR A 37 16.24 10.08 10.54
N ALA A 38 15.82 9.23 11.49
CA ALA A 38 14.79 9.58 12.46
C ALA A 38 15.15 10.83 13.30
N ASN A 39 16.40 10.91 13.79
CA ASN A 39 16.89 12.10 14.50
C ASN A 39 16.90 13.37 13.63
N ARG A 40 17.19 13.24 12.33
CA ARG A 40 17.10 14.35 11.38
C ARG A 40 15.64 14.77 11.17
N CYS A 41 14.73 13.82 11.00
CA CYS A 41 13.29 14.10 10.92
C CYS A 41 12.80 14.88 12.14
N GLU A 42 13.19 14.49 13.36
CA GLU A 42 12.88 15.24 14.58
C GLU A 42 13.44 16.66 14.58
N THR A 43 14.71 16.80 14.20
CA THR A 43 15.39 18.10 14.16
C THR A 43 14.71 19.05 13.16
N TRP A 44 14.35 18.53 11.98
CA TRP A 44 13.77 19.32 10.91
C TRP A 44 12.28 19.57 11.07
N ALA A 45 11.55 18.66 11.70
CA ALA A 45 10.14 18.87 12.08
C ALA A 45 9.95 20.02 13.06
N ARG A 46 10.97 20.35 13.87
CA ARG A 46 10.96 21.53 14.76
C ARG A 46 11.17 22.85 14.01
N ARG A 47 11.62 22.84 12.76
CA ARG A 47 11.78 24.05 11.95
C ARG A 47 10.45 24.42 11.32
N ASP A 48 10.00 25.65 11.55
CA ASP A 48 8.72 26.14 11.00
C ASP A 48 8.75 26.29 9.47
N LEU A 49 9.92 26.59 8.91
CA LEU A 49 10.10 26.95 7.50
C LEU A 49 11.13 26.06 6.82
N TRP A 50 10.78 25.52 5.66
CA TRP A 50 11.64 24.70 4.80
C TRP A 50 11.73 25.30 3.40
N THR A 51 12.87 25.17 2.76
CA THR A 51 12.99 25.30 1.31
C THR A 51 12.48 24.02 0.63
N LEU A 52 12.09 24.14 -0.64
CA LEU A 52 11.65 22.98 -1.42
C LEU A 52 12.76 21.94 -1.63
N LEU A 53 14.02 22.37 -1.64
CA LEU A 53 15.17 21.48 -1.75
C LEU A 53 15.37 20.68 -0.46
N GLU A 54 15.28 21.33 0.71
CA GLU A 54 15.35 20.66 2.01
C GLU A 54 14.21 19.64 2.16
N ALA A 55 12.99 20.04 1.78
CA ALA A 55 11.83 19.15 1.78
C ALA A 55 12.02 17.95 0.84
N ALA A 56 12.51 18.18 -0.38
CA ALA A 56 12.75 17.09 -1.33
C ALA A 56 13.81 16.10 -0.84
N ASN A 57 14.87 16.59 -0.19
CA ASN A 57 15.89 15.75 0.45
C ASN A 57 15.27 14.90 1.58
N LEU A 58 14.53 15.54 2.49
CA LEU A 58 13.86 14.83 3.59
C LEU A 58 12.90 13.76 3.08
N LEU A 59 12.06 14.05 2.08
CA LEU A 59 11.13 13.09 1.48
C LEU A 59 11.84 11.93 0.76
N CYS A 60 13.07 12.14 0.32
CA CYS A 60 13.90 11.13 -0.35
C CYS A 60 14.80 10.34 0.61
N GLY A 61 14.77 10.62 1.92
CA GLY A 61 15.57 9.93 2.93
C GLY A 61 16.98 10.48 3.12
N THR A 62 17.28 11.69 2.61
CA THR A 62 18.64 12.26 2.62
C THR A 62 18.77 13.40 3.63
N ASP A 63 20.02 13.80 3.88
CA ASP A 63 20.34 14.94 4.72
C ASP A 63 20.09 16.25 3.95
N PRO A 64 19.14 17.09 4.38
CA PRO A 64 18.92 18.42 3.78
C PRO A 64 20.10 19.40 3.94
N GLU A 65 21.02 19.22 4.89
CA GLU A 65 22.22 20.08 5.03
C GLU A 65 23.41 19.57 4.20
N ARG A 66 23.42 18.27 3.89
CA ARG A 66 24.46 17.61 3.09
C ARG A 66 23.81 16.92 1.89
N PRO A 67 23.32 17.69 0.90
CA PRO A 67 22.75 17.11 -0.30
C PRO A 67 23.78 16.23 -0.99
N VAL A 68 23.29 15.12 -1.55
CA VAL A 68 24.14 14.08 -2.10
C VAL A 68 25.00 14.64 -3.24
N ASN A 69 26.28 14.28 -3.27
CA ASN A 69 27.25 14.85 -4.21
C ASN A 69 26.77 14.63 -5.66
N PRO A 70 26.63 15.69 -6.49
CA PRO A 70 26.13 15.59 -7.86
C PRO A 70 27.03 14.74 -8.78
N ASN A 71 28.30 14.55 -8.42
CA ASN A 71 29.30 13.92 -9.28
C ASN A 71 29.57 12.44 -8.95
N GLY A 72 28.89 11.84 -7.96
CA GLY A 72 29.03 10.42 -7.64
C GLY A 72 28.13 9.56 -8.51
N GLU A 73 28.68 8.61 -9.28
CA GLU A 73 27.91 7.70 -10.13
C GLU A 73 26.87 6.88 -9.34
N GLU A 74 27.23 6.44 -8.13
CA GLU A 74 26.35 5.68 -7.22
C GLU A 74 25.13 6.48 -6.73
N HIS A 75 25.14 7.80 -6.91
CA HIS A 75 24.13 8.71 -6.37
C HIS A 75 23.29 9.42 -7.42
N GLN A 76 23.55 9.20 -8.70
CA GLN A 76 22.83 9.87 -9.79
C GLN A 76 21.31 9.58 -9.77
N ALA A 77 20.92 8.35 -9.45
CA ALA A 77 19.50 7.97 -9.36
C ALA A 77 18.78 8.71 -8.21
N LEU A 78 19.45 8.85 -7.06
CA LEU A 78 18.91 9.57 -5.90
C LEU A 78 18.81 11.07 -6.17
N ASN A 79 19.84 11.66 -6.78
CA ASN A 79 19.84 13.07 -7.19
C ASN A 79 18.72 13.37 -8.20
N ARG A 80 18.49 12.47 -9.17
CA ARG A 80 17.39 12.59 -10.12
C ARG A 80 16.04 12.59 -9.40
N ARG A 81 15.84 11.66 -8.47
CA ARG A 81 14.60 11.57 -7.65
C ARG A 81 14.38 12.83 -6.80
N ILE A 82 15.42 13.36 -6.17
CA ILE A 82 15.34 14.62 -5.40
C ILE A 82 14.90 15.78 -6.30
N GLN A 83 15.44 15.88 -7.51
CA GLN A 83 15.03 16.94 -8.46
C GLN A 83 13.58 16.73 -8.94
N GLU A 84 13.17 15.50 -9.24
CA GLU A 84 11.78 15.19 -9.61
C GLU A 84 10.80 15.60 -8.51
N VAL A 85 11.08 15.21 -7.26
CA VAL A 85 10.27 15.60 -6.09
C VAL A 85 10.22 17.11 -5.93
N ARG A 86 11.36 17.80 -6.06
CA ARG A 86 11.42 19.25 -6.00
C ARG A 86 10.54 19.91 -7.08
N ILE A 87 10.62 19.46 -8.33
CA ILE A 87 9.81 19.99 -9.44
C ILE A 87 8.32 19.73 -9.18
N LEU A 88 7.96 18.57 -8.65
CA LEU A 88 6.57 18.25 -8.28
C LEU A 88 6.03 19.19 -7.20
N LEU A 89 6.87 19.53 -6.21
CA LEU A 89 6.53 20.50 -5.18
C LEU A 89 6.46 21.93 -5.73
N GLU A 90 7.37 22.33 -6.64
CA GLU A 90 7.36 23.64 -7.31
C GLU A 90 6.09 23.85 -8.18
N ARG A 91 5.52 22.76 -8.73
CA ARG A 91 4.25 22.75 -9.47
C ARG A 91 3.01 22.67 -8.57
N ALA A 92 3.15 22.77 -7.25
CA ALA A 92 2.01 23.08 -6.38
C ALA A 92 1.61 24.55 -6.59
N ASP A 93 0.38 24.94 -6.24
CA ASP A 93 -0.09 26.33 -6.29
C ASP A 93 0.62 27.16 -5.21
N ILE A 94 1.93 27.34 -5.34
CA ILE A 94 2.74 28.14 -4.43
C ILE A 94 2.37 29.61 -4.67
N PRO A 95 1.96 30.37 -3.64
CA PRO A 95 1.75 31.80 -3.80
C PRO A 95 3.06 32.46 -4.25
N LYS A 96 3.07 32.98 -5.49
CA LYS A 96 4.26 33.56 -6.14
C LYS A 96 4.65 34.96 -5.62
N GLN A 97 3.99 35.46 -4.57
CA GLN A 97 4.23 36.80 -4.05
C GLN A 97 5.07 36.79 -2.75
N GLY A 98 6.16 37.56 -2.78
CA GLY A 98 6.76 38.14 -1.57
C GLY A 98 7.67 37.28 -0.70
N MET A 99 7.89 35.99 -1.00
CA MET A 99 8.70 35.13 -0.14
C MET A 99 10.19 35.22 -0.48
N LEU A 100 10.89 36.13 0.21
CA LEU A 100 12.35 36.12 0.31
C LEU A 100 12.80 34.69 0.71
N LYS A 101 13.63 34.08 -0.15
CA LYS A 101 14.22 32.72 -0.01
C LYS A 101 13.33 31.50 -0.31
N LYS A 102 12.13 31.64 -0.88
CA LYS A 102 11.24 30.49 -1.22
C LYS A 102 11.06 29.48 -0.07
N GLN A 103 11.14 29.97 1.17
CA GLN A 103 10.92 29.17 2.36
C GLN A 103 9.42 29.12 2.65
N LEU A 104 8.93 27.93 2.96
CA LEU A 104 7.51 27.61 3.07
C LEU A 104 7.26 26.90 4.39
N PRO A 105 6.09 27.08 5.01
CA PRO A 105 5.75 26.36 6.22
C PRO A 105 5.84 24.85 6.01
N ALA A 106 6.54 24.14 6.89
CA ALA A 106 6.75 22.69 6.79
C ALA A 106 5.42 21.93 6.59
N LYS A 107 4.38 22.32 7.35
CA LYS A 107 3.02 21.78 7.23
C LYS A 107 2.42 21.95 5.84
N THR A 108 2.64 23.11 5.21
CA THR A 108 2.16 23.42 3.85
C THR A 108 2.86 22.53 2.83
N VAL A 109 4.18 22.37 2.93
CA VAL A 109 4.96 21.52 2.03
C VAL A 109 4.53 20.05 2.14
N MET A 110 4.33 19.55 3.36
CA MET A 110 3.85 18.19 3.60
C MET A 110 2.44 17.96 3.07
N HIS A 111 1.54 18.94 3.22
CA HIS A 111 0.21 18.88 2.64
C HIS A 111 0.27 18.77 1.10
N TRP A 112 1.15 19.54 0.46
CA TRP A 112 1.34 19.46 -0.99
C TRP A 112 1.95 18.15 -1.43
N ALA A 113 2.96 17.64 -0.71
CA ALA A 113 3.56 16.35 -0.97
C ALA A 113 2.49 15.23 -0.95
N LYS A 114 1.63 15.23 0.08
CA LYS A 114 0.49 14.33 0.17
C LYS A 114 -0.48 14.47 -1.01
N LYS A 115 -0.86 15.70 -1.37
CA LYS A 115 -1.78 15.98 -2.50
C LYS A 115 -1.21 15.51 -3.85
N LYS A 116 0.11 15.51 -4.01
CA LYS A 116 0.81 15.03 -5.22
C LYS A 116 1.07 13.52 -5.20
N GLY A 117 0.60 12.80 -4.18
CA GLY A 117 0.80 11.35 -4.06
C GLY A 117 2.24 10.96 -3.77
N LEU A 118 3.03 11.86 -3.16
CA LEU A 118 4.37 11.51 -2.69
C LEU A 118 4.28 10.70 -1.40
N ASP A 119 5.07 9.65 -1.31
CA ASP A 119 5.21 8.86 -0.09
C ASP A 119 5.87 9.70 1.00
N LEU A 120 5.21 9.78 2.15
CA LEU A 120 5.69 10.54 3.29
C LEU A 120 6.43 9.59 4.24
N PRO A 121 7.68 9.92 4.64
CA PRO A 121 8.43 9.11 5.59
C PRO A 121 7.70 9.02 6.93
N SER A 122 7.57 7.81 7.49
CA SER A 122 6.91 7.56 8.77
C SER A 122 7.56 8.32 9.92
N ASP A 123 8.90 8.39 9.93
CA ASP A 123 9.67 9.09 10.95
C ASP A 123 9.43 10.61 10.89
N LEU A 124 9.28 11.16 9.69
CA LEU A 124 8.96 12.58 9.48
C LEU A 124 7.54 12.91 9.91
N LEU A 125 6.57 12.02 9.62
CA LEU A 125 5.21 12.17 10.11
C LEU A 125 5.16 12.17 11.64
N SER A 126 5.78 11.16 12.26
CA SER A 126 5.88 11.03 13.72
C SER A 126 6.49 12.29 14.34
N ALA A 127 7.62 12.75 13.81
CA ALA A 127 8.33 13.94 14.26
C ALA A 127 7.50 15.23 14.19
N MET A 128 6.64 15.38 13.17
CA MET A 128 5.77 16.55 13.01
C MET A 128 4.52 16.52 13.90
N GLY A 129 4.40 15.55 14.79
CA GLY A 129 3.21 15.36 15.61
C GLY A 129 1.99 14.93 14.80
N HIS A 130 2.19 14.57 13.52
CA HIS A 130 1.26 13.67 12.86
C HIS A 130 1.48 12.33 13.54
N LYS A 131 0.64 12.03 14.53
CA LYS A 131 0.47 10.64 14.92
C LYS A 131 0.36 9.87 13.61
N PRO A 132 1.06 8.73 13.44
CA PRO A 132 0.61 7.80 12.41
C PRO A 132 -0.90 7.76 12.57
N VAL A 133 -1.65 7.75 11.47
CA VAL A 133 -3.01 7.26 11.58
C VAL A 133 -2.79 5.85 12.08
N GLU A 134 -2.77 5.69 13.41
CA GLU A 134 -2.91 4.42 14.08
C GLU A 134 -4.13 3.91 13.39
N ASP A 135 -3.94 2.87 12.57
CA ASP A 135 -5.04 2.07 12.09
C ASP A 135 -5.95 1.94 13.30
N LYS A 136 -7.11 2.62 13.23
CA LYS A 136 -8.05 2.72 14.35
C LYS A 136 -8.04 1.36 15.01
N PRO A 137 -7.77 1.25 16.32
CA PRO A 137 -7.45 -0.01 16.97
C PRO A 137 -8.36 -1.05 16.36
N VAL A 138 -7.76 -1.91 15.53
CA VAL A 138 -8.51 -2.84 14.70
C VAL A 138 -9.16 -3.73 15.74
N HIS A 139 -10.41 -3.41 16.08
CA HIS A 139 -11.20 -4.06 17.12
C HIS A 139 -10.89 -5.54 16.96
N GLY A 140 -10.58 -6.32 18.01
CA GLY A 140 -10.07 -7.69 17.81
C GLY A 140 -10.92 -8.56 16.86
N ASN A 141 -12.19 -8.18 16.67
CA ASN A 141 -13.11 -8.68 15.67
C ASN A 141 -12.73 -8.39 14.21
N ALA A 142 -12.17 -7.22 13.87
CA ALA A 142 -11.75 -6.84 12.53
C ALA A 142 -10.47 -7.56 12.05
N LEU A 143 -9.49 -7.81 12.94
CA LEU A 143 -8.34 -8.68 12.66
C LEU A 143 -8.81 -10.13 12.47
N LYS A 144 -9.60 -10.65 13.41
CA LYS A 144 -10.22 -11.99 13.28
C LYS A 144 -11.08 -12.11 12.01
N ASN A 145 -11.79 -11.05 11.62
CA ASN A 145 -12.58 -11.04 10.39
C ASN A 145 -11.70 -10.94 9.14
N ALA A 146 -10.55 -10.27 9.19
CA ALA A 146 -9.58 -10.26 8.09
C ALA A 146 -8.96 -11.64 7.87
N GLU A 147 -8.51 -12.28 8.94
CA GLU A 147 -7.99 -13.66 8.92
C GLU A 147 -9.05 -14.64 8.40
N LYS A 148 -10.30 -14.53 8.88
CA LYS A 148 -11.42 -15.33 8.37
C LYS A 148 -11.70 -15.10 6.89
N ARG A 149 -11.68 -13.83 6.42
CA ARG A 149 -11.86 -13.52 5.00
C ARG A 149 -10.74 -14.13 4.16
N GLN A 150 -9.50 -14.00 4.61
CA GLN A 150 -8.34 -14.56 3.91
C GLN A 150 -8.38 -16.09 3.87
N ALA A 151 -8.79 -16.74 4.97
CA ALA A 151 -8.98 -18.18 5.03
C ALA A 151 -10.07 -18.65 4.05
N VAL A 152 -11.22 -17.96 4.00
CA VAL A 152 -12.30 -18.29 3.05
C VAL A 152 -11.86 -18.11 1.59
N LEU A 153 -11.11 -17.05 1.28
CA LEU A 153 -10.59 -16.84 -0.08
C LEU A 153 -9.53 -17.89 -0.46
N GLY A 154 -8.62 -18.22 0.45
CA GLY A 154 -7.64 -19.29 0.24
C GLY A 154 -8.32 -20.66 0.03
N ALA A 155 -9.33 -20.96 0.84
CA ALA A 155 -10.13 -22.17 0.69
C ALA A 155 -10.91 -22.19 -0.63
N ALA A 156 -11.48 -21.05 -1.05
CA ALA A 156 -12.19 -20.91 -2.32
C ALA A 156 -11.28 -21.21 -3.53
N VAL A 157 -10.02 -20.75 -3.48
CA VAL A 157 -9.02 -21.09 -4.51
C VAL A 157 -8.72 -22.59 -4.48
N ALA A 158 -8.51 -23.18 -3.31
CA ALA A 158 -8.27 -24.61 -3.18
C ALA A 158 -9.47 -25.45 -3.70
N ALA A 159 -10.71 -24.98 -3.47
CA ALA A 159 -11.93 -25.60 -3.98
C ALA A 159 -12.01 -25.54 -5.51
N LEU A 160 -11.68 -24.39 -6.11
CA LEU A 160 -11.64 -24.24 -7.57
C LEU A 160 -10.61 -25.15 -8.23
N VAL A 161 -9.50 -25.45 -7.56
CA VAL A 161 -8.46 -26.35 -8.05
C VAL A 161 -8.85 -27.82 -7.87
N LYS A 162 -9.31 -28.21 -6.67
CA LYS A 162 -9.60 -29.62 -6.34
C LYS A 162 -10.96 -30.09 -6.87
N TYR A 163 -11.96 -29.20 -6.94
CA TYR A 163 -13.34 -29.52 -7.29
C TYR A 163 -13.92 -28.57 -8.36
N PRO A 164 -13.24 -28.38 -9.51
CA PRO A 164 -13.61 -27.37 -10.51
C PRO A 164 -15.00 -27.57 -11.12
N ALA A 165 -15.45 -28.82 -11.25
CA ALA A 165 -16.77 -29.13 -11.82
C ALA A 165 -17.92 -28.74 -10.87
N GLN A 166 -17.70 -28.87 -9.56
CA GLN A 166 -18.72 -28.61 -8.54
C GLN A 166 -18.84 -27.11 -8.21
N CYS A 167 -17.81 -26.33 -8.53
CA CYS A 167 -17.79 -24.88 -8.30
C CYS A 167 -18.56 -24.07 -9.37
N LYS A 168 -19.10 -24.72 -10.40
CA LYS A 168 -19.74 -24.07 -11.56
C LYS A 168 -21.26 -24.15 -11.50
N ASP A 169 -21.93 -23.13 -12.03
CA ASP A 169 -23.37 -23.15 -12.25
C ASP A 169 -23.77 -23.95 -13.51
N ARG A 170 -25.07 -24.00 -13.81
CA ARG A 170 -25.58 -24.68 -15.02
C ARG A 170 -25.07 -24.05 -16.33
N GLY A 171 -24.59 -22.81 -16.29
CA GLY A 171 -23.95 -22.11 -17.41
C GLY A 171 -22.45 -22.37 -17.53
N GLY A 172 -21.88 -23.22 -16.66
CA GLY A 172 -20.45 -23.56 -16.65
C GLY A 172 -19.56 -22.47 -16.06
N LYS A 173 -20.14 -21.43 -15.43
CA LYS A 173 -19.40 -20.32 -14.82
C LYS A 173 -19.19 -20.57 -13.33
N PRO A 174 -18.01 -20.27 -12.77
CA PRO A 174 -17.81 -20.32 -11.33
C PRO A 174 -18.68 -19.26 -10.65
N THR A 175 -19.39 -19.64 -9.60
CA THR A 175 -20.22 -18.71 -8.82
C THR A 175 -19.90 -18.81 -7.34
N GLY A 176 -19.94 -17.69 -6.62
CA GLY A 176 -19.66 -17.68 -5.19
C GLY A 176 -20.57 -18.62 -4.40
N ARG A 177 -21.81 -18.82 -4.86
CA ARG A 177 -22.75 -19.76 -4.24
C ARG A 177 -22.31 -21.21 -4.37
N GLN A 178 -21.89 -21.65 -5.56
CA GLN A 178 -21.44 -23.03 -5.76
C GLN A 178 -20.11 -23.29 -5.05
N ILE A 179 -19.19 -22.33 -5.10
CA ILE A 179 -17.92 -22.42 -4.37
C ILE A 179 -18.18 -22.50 -2.86
N ALA A 180 -19.04 -21.64 -2.30
CA ALA A 180 -19.38 -21.67 -0.89
C ALA A 180 -20.04 -23.00 -0.44
N THR A 181 -20.86 -23.62 -1.30
CA THR A 181 -21.41 -24.97 -1.03
C THR A 181 -20.31 -26.03 -0.97
N VAL A 182 -19.35 -25.99 -1.89
CA VAL A 182 -18.19 -26.92 -1.88
C VAL A 182 -17.32 -26.71 -0.64
N LEU A 183 -17.15 -25.47 -0.20
CA LEU A 183 -16.43 -25.13 1.03
C LEU A 183 -17.10 -25.70 2.28
N GLU A 184 -18.43 -25.67 2.34
CA GLU A 184 -19.20 -26.26 3.43
C GLU A 184 -19.09 -27.80 3.42
N GLN A 185 -19.21 -28.42 2.24
CA GLN A 185 -19.14 -29.89 2.10
C GLN A 185 -17.76 -30.47 2.40
N HIS A 186 -16.70 -29.71 2.14
CA HIS A 186 -15.31 -30.15 2.29
C HIS A 186 -14.54 -29.34 3.34
N GLN A 187 -15.24 -28.82 4.35
CA GLN A 187 -14.67 -27.91 5.34
C GLN A 187 -13.40 -28.46 5.99
N ALA A 188 -13.40 -29.73 6.41
CA ALA A 188 -12.25 -30.39 7.06
C ALA A 188 -11.00 -30.48 6.18
N ASN A 189 -11.15 -30.45 4.86
CA ASN A 189 -10.03 -30.58 3.91
C ASN A 189 -9.56 -29.24 3.35
N LEU A 190 -10.39 -28.20 3.46
CA LEU A 190 -10.16 -26.90 2.82
C LEU A 190 -9.90 -25.78 3.84
N PHE A 191 -10.24 -25.98 5.11
CA PHE A 191 -9.91 -25.06 6.20
C PHE A 191 -8.91 -25.73 7.17
N PRO A 192 -7.84 -25.03 7.59
CA PRO A 192 -7.00 -25.49 8.70
C PRO A 192 -7.82 -25.53 10.01
N GLU A 193 -7.49 -26.46 10.92
CA GLU A 193 -8.28 -26.73 12.13
C GLU A 193 -8.60 -25.47 12.95
N GLY A 194 -9.86 -25.35 13.37
CA GLY A 194 -10.30 -24.39 14.41
C GLY A 194 -11.02 -23.12 13.93
N LEU A 195 -11.13 -22.85 12.63
CA LEU A 195 -11.87 -21.68 12.13
C LEU A 195 -13.31 -22.04 11.73
N ALA A 196 -14.29 -21.56 12.49
CA ALA A 196 -15.70 -21.63 12.11
C ALA A 196 -15.93 -20.78 10.84
N PRO A 197 -16.34 -21.38 9.70
CA PRO A 197 -16.59 -20.64 8.48
C PRO A 197 -17.76 -19.67 8.68
N PHE A 198 -17.77 -18.60 7.89
CA PHE A 198 -18.97 -17.79 7.78
C PHE A 198 -20.13 -18.63 7.20
N SER A 199 -21.36 -18.14 7.32
CA SER A 199 -22.49 -18.78 6.63
C SER A 199 -22.22 -18.87 5.12
N VAL A 200 -22.76 -19.89 4.44
CA VAL A 200 -22.64 -20.07 2.98
C VAL A 200 -22.99 -18.79 2.22
N ARG A 201 -24.01 -18.05 2.68
CA ARG A 201 -24.41 -16.76 2.10
C ARG A 201 -23.29 -15.71 2.21
N THR A 202 -22.71 -15.54 3.39
CA THR A 202 -21.63 -14.58 3.62
C THR A 202 -20.37 -14.97 2.84
N MET A 203 -20.05 -16.26 2.75
CA MET A 203 -18.94 -16.75 1.94
C MET A 203 -19.19 -16.48 0.45
N ALA A 204 -20.40 -16.75 -0.03
CA ALA A 204 -20.76 -16.48 -1.43
C ALA A 204 -20.69 -15.00 -1.78
N ASP A 205 -21.21 -14.13 -0.91
CA ASP A 205 -21.13 -12.67 -1.09
C ASP A 205 -19.67 -12.21 -1.14
N LEU A 206 -18.83 -12.69 -0.21
CA LEU A 206 -17.40 -12.40 -0.21
C LEU A 206 -16.73 -12.86 -1.50
N ILE A 207 -16.93 -14.10 -1.92
CA ILE A 207 -16.30 -14.66 -3.12
C ILE A 207 -16.76 -13.91 -4.38
N ASN A 208 -18.04 -13.55 -4.46
CA ASN A 208 -18.59 -12.79 -5.59
C ASN A 208 -17.98 -11.39 -5.72
N THR A 209 -17.42 -10.79 -4.67
CA THR A 209 -16.69 -9.52 -4.80
C THR A 209 -15.38 -9.65 -5.59
N TYR A 210 -14.84 -10.87 -5.70
CA TYR A 210 -13.57 -11.16 -6.38
C TYR A 210 -13.73 -11.97 -7.67
N LEU A 211 -14.91 -12.57 -7.91
CA LEU A 211 -15.23 -13.15 -9.21
C LEU A 211 -15.56 -12.03 -10.20
N PRO A 212 -15.05 -12.09 -11.43
CA PRO A 212 -15.46 -11.16 -12.48
C PRO A 212 -16.90 -11.44 -12.91
N LYS A 213 -17.59 -10.36 -13.26
CA LYS A 213 -18.99 -10.37 -13.68
C LYS A 213 -19.14 -10.88 -15.13
#